data_AF-A0A7W0RVK6-F1
#
_entry.id   AF-A0A7W0RVK6-F1
#
_cell.length_a   1.000
_cell.length_b   1.000
_cell.length_c   1.000
_cell.angle_alpha   90.00
_cell.angle_beta   90.00
_cell.angle_gamma   90.00
#
_symmetry.space_group_name_H-M   'P 1'
#
loop_
_entity.id
_entity.type
_entity.pdbx_description
1 polymer ?
#
loop_
_entity_poly.entity_id
_entity_poly.type
_entity_poly.pdbx_seq_one_letter_code
_entity_poly.pdbx_strand_id
1 'polypeptide(L)'
;MAAIFERQPLSFAFWDVAGAAETAAWRLKWLALPLSLVALWAGRRVCARVAAEPLRFTGLRVARSGFAMSAMVAVGIAVLIGVTVPARLRQRETAARAAENAIAYEVSGVLLAYETRFESVPVKAKDLYKLLPDPDGSVARTVALLESGIYEPEAAIAALPKATTKTRGRRASAVKAQPVSLRDNLAGVPEGLSFTNYQLVLPGADKKLGTADDITLRDGVIVPNAIPAGAQNPATPTTAVGRATKL
;
A
#
# COMPACT_ATOMS: atom_id res chain seq x y z
N MET A 1 12.80 -38.43 -32.21
CA MET A 1 12.41 -37.22 -31.45
C MET A 1 10.91 -37.04 -31.60
N ALA A 2 10.14 -37.39 -30.56
CA ALA A 2 8.68 -37.24 -30.56
C ALA A 2 8.33 -35.97 -29.77
N ALA A 3 7.74 -34.98 -30.43
CA ALA A 3 7.25 -33.77 -29.78
C ALA A 3 5.92 -34.09 -29.07
N ILE A 4 5.92 -33.95 -27.75
CA ILE A 4 4.70 -34.05 -26.93
C ILE A 4 3.91 -32.77 -27.17
N PHE A 5 2.82 -32.86 -27.94
CA PHE A 5 1.82 -31.81 -28.03
C PHE A 5 0.93 -31.89 -26.79
N GLU A 6 1.27 -31.10 -25.79
CA GLU A 6 0.41 -30.90 -24.63
C GLU A 6 -0.84 -30.13 -25.07
N ARG A 7 -1.96 -30.85 -25.21
CA ARG A 7 -3.27 -30.24 -25.46
C ARG A 7 -3.72 -29.55 -24.19
N GLN A 8 -3.39 -28.26 -24.04
CA GLN A 8 -4.04 -27.44 -23.02
C GLN A 8 -5.54 -27.37 -23.36
N PRO A 9 -6.42 -27.87 -22.49
CA PRO A 9 -7.85 -27.70 -22.70
C PRO A 9 -8.13 -26.20 -22.67
N LEU A 10 -8.67 -25.67 -23.77
CA LEU A 10 -9.24 -24.33 -23.82
C LEU A 10 -10.44 -24.30 -22.87
N SER A 11 -10.19 -24.16 -21.56
CA SER A 11 -11.23 -23.85 -20.61
C SER A 11 -11.55 -22.38 -20.80
N PHE A 12 -12.68 -22.10 -21.47
CA PHE A 12 -13.33 -20.79 -21.41
C PHE A 12 -13.96 -20.64 -20.03
N ALA A 13 -13.14 -20.67 -18.97
CA ALA A 13 -13.59 -20.29 -17.65
C ALA A 13 -14.09 -18.85 -17.78
N PHE A 14 -15.32 -18.61 -17.31
CA PHE A 14 -15.96 -17.29 -17.37
C PHE A 14 -15.01 -16.19 -16.88
N TRP A 15 -14.17 -16.49 -15.89
CA TRP A 15 -13.17 -15.60 -15.32
C TRP A 15 -12.02 -15.25 -16.27
N ASP A 16 -11.54 -16.18 -17.10
CA ASP A 16 -10.51 -15.92 -18.10
C ASP A 16 -11.06 -15.07 -19.25
N VAL A 17 -12.30 -15.34 -19.67
CA VAL A 17 -13.00 -14.53 -20.68
C VAL A 17 -13.29 -13.14 -20.13
N ALA A 18 -13.69 -13.02 -18.85
CA ALA A 18 -13.91 -11.73 -18.21
C ALA A 18 -12.61 -10.93 -18.08
N GLY A 19 -11.50 -11.54 -17.67
CA GLY A 19 -10.19 -10.89 -17.61
C GLY A 19 -9.65 -10.48 -18.98
N ALA A 20 -9.83 -11.33 -20.00
CA ALA A 20 -9.49 -11.03 -21.38
C ALA A 20 -10.37 -9.91 -21.96
N ALA A 21 -11.67 -9.91 -21.68
CA ALA A 21 -12.59 -8.85 -22.07
C ALA A 21 -12.26 -7.53 -21.36
N GLU A 22 -11.79 -7.58 -20.12
CA GLU A 22 -11.40 -6.40 -19.35
C GLU A 22 -10.11 -5.76 -19.90
N THR A 23 -9.10 -6.56 -20.26
CA THR A 23 -7.87 -6.07 -20.90
C THR A 23 -8.13 -5.57 -22.33
N ALA A 24 -9.00 -6.25 -23.08
CA ALA A 24 -9.45 -5.81 -24.40
C ALA A 24 -10.24 -4.49 -24.30
N ALA A 25 -11.12 -4.35 -23.31
CA ALA A 25 -11.89 -3.13 -23.06
C ALA A 25 -10.97 -1.94 -22.73
N TRP A 26 -9.82 -2.17 -22.08
CA TRP A 26 -8.84 -1.11 -21.81
C TRP A 26 -8.19 -0.57 -23.08
N ARG A 27 -7.76 -1.46 -23.98
CA ARG A 27 -7.26 -1.06 -25.31
C ARG A 27 -8.34 -0.45 -26.17
N LEU A 28 -9.57 -0.96 -26.07
CA LEU A 28 -10.72 -0.44 -26.78
C LEU A 28 -11.07 0.97 -26.32
N LYS A 29 -10.97 1.31 -25.02
CA LYS A 29 -11.21 2.66 -24.51
C LYS A 29 -10.33 3.71 -25.19
N TRP A 30 -9.05 3.42 -25.42
CA TRP A 30 -8.12 4.34 -26.10
C TRP A 30 -8.45 4.57 -27.57
N LEU A 31 -9.07 3.60 -28.24
CA LEU A 31 -9.54 3.74 -29.63
C LEU A 31 -10.96 4.31 -29.71
N ALA A 32 -11.83 3.94 -28.76
CA ALA A 32 -13.23 4.35 -28.73
C ALA A 32 -13.38 5.84 -28.44
N LEU A 33 -12.51 6.42 -27.61
CA LEU A 33 -12.54 7.85 -27.28
C LEU A 33 -12.33 8.75 -28.52
N PRO A 34 -11.23 8.61 -29.30
CA PRO A 34 -11.04 9.40 -30.51
C PRO A 34 -12.11 9.06 -31.57
N LEU A 35 -12.49 7.79 -31.70
CA LEU A 35 -13.51 7.38 -32.66
C LEU A 35 -14.88 8.02 -32.35
N SER A 36 -15.28 8.08 -31.09
CA SER A 36 -16.52 8.73 -30.66
C SER A 36 -16.50 10.23 -30.92
N LEU A 37 -15.36 10.89 -30.70
CA LEU A 37 -15.16 12.31 -31.00
C LEU A 37 -15.31 12.60 -32.51
N VAL A 38 -14.71 11.77 -33.35
CA VAL A 38 -14.86 11.86 -34.82
C VAL A 38 -16.31 11.64 -35.24
N ALA A 39 -16.99 10.64 -34.67
CA ALA A 39 -18.40 10.37 -34.96
C ALA A 39 -19.32 11.55 -34.56
N LEU A 40 -19.07 12.15 -33.40
CA LEU A 40 -19.84 13.30 -32.90
C LEU A 40 -19.60 14.55 -33.76
N TRP A 41 -18.36 14.78 -34.19
CA TRP A 41 -18.01 15.87 -35.10
C TRP A 41 -18.64 15.69 -36.49
N ALA A 42 -18.56 14.49 -37.06
CA ALA A 42 -19.19 14.17 -38.34
C ALA A 42 -20.71 14.32 -38.27
N GLY A 43 -21.35 13.81 -37.21
CA GLY A 43 -22.79 13.93 -36.98
C GLY A 43 -23.25 15.38 -36.85
N ARG A 44 -22.51 16.21 -36.10
CA ARG A 44 -22.75 17.66 -36.00
C ARG A 44 -22.66 18.34 -37.37
N ARG A 45 -21.68 17.97 -38.19
CA ARG A 45 -21.47 18.57 -39.52
C ARG A 45 -22.59 18.22 -40.50
N VAL A 46 -23.06 16.97 -40.47
CA VAL A 46 -24.22 16.53 -41.28
C VAL A 46 -25.48 17.27 -40.84
N CYS A 47 -25.75 17.37 -39.53
CA CYS A 47 -26.91 18.11 -39.03
C CYS A 47 -26.87 19.59 -39.44
N ALA A 48 -25.70 20.23 -39.34
CA ALA A 48 -25.52 21.62 -39.75
C ALA A 48 -25.77 21.81 -41.26
N ARG A 49 -25.34 20.87 -42.12
CA ARG A 49 -25.58 20.93 -43.57
C ARG A 49 -27.04 20.70 -43.93
N VAL A 50 -27.71 19.74 -43.28
CA VAL A 50 -29.14 19.47 -43.51
C VAL A 50 -30.01 20.64 -43.05
N ALA A 51 -29.61 21.35 -41.98
CA ALA A 51 -30.29 22.56 -41.53
C ALA A 51 -30.11 23.75 -42.50
N ALA A 52 -28.97 23.83 -43.21
CA ALA A 52 -28.69 24.90 -44.17
C ALA A 52 -29.43 24.73 -45.51
N GLU A 53 -29.69 23.50 -45.95
CA GLU A 53 -30.35 23.20 -47.23
C GLU A 53 -31.60 22.30 -47.06
N PRO A 54 -32.67 22.77 -46.39
CA PRO A 54 -33.85 21.94 -46.08
C PRO A 54 -34.62 21.48 -47.33
N LEU A 55 -34.54 22.23 -48.44
CA LEU A 55 -35.22 21.90 -49.69
C LEU A 55 -34.61 20.71 -50.44
N ARG A 56 -33.35 20.34 -50.13
CA ARG A 56 -32.64 19.22 -50.77
C ARG A 56 -32.77 17.90 -50.03
N PHE A 57 -33.14 17.93 -48.75
CA PHE A 57 -33.13 16.75 -47.89
C PHE A 57 -34.44 16.60 -47.12
N THR A 58 -35.26 15.61 -47.47
CA THR A 58 -36.56 15.33 -46.84
C THR A 58 -36.47 14.52 -45.53
N GLY A 59 -35.27 14.39 -44.93
CA GLY A 59 -34.98 13.42 -43.86
C GLY A 59 -34.62 13.97 -42.48
N LEU A 60 -35.03 15.20 -42.13
CA LEU A 60 -34.53 15.89 -40.92
C LEU A 60 -34.85 15.14 -39.60
N ARG A 61 -35.97 14.39 -39.54
CA ARG A 61 -36.31 13.54 -38.38
C ARG A 61 -35.35 12.36 -38.21
N VAL A 62 -34.95 11.72 -39.31
CA VAL A 62 -34.03 10.57 -39.31
C VAL A 62 -32.61 11.02 -38.93
N ALA A 63 -32.18 12.21 -39.40
CA ALA A 63 -30.90 12.79 -38.99
C ALA A 63 -30.86 13.10 -37.48
N ARG A 64 -31.95 13.61 -36.91
CA ARG A 64 -32.05 13.90 -35.46
C ARG A 64 -32.04 12.63 -34.62
N SER A 65 -32.74 11.57 -35.03
CA SER A 65 -32.71 10.30 -34.28
C SER A 65 -31.34 9.63 -34.32
N GLY A 66 -30.65 9.67 -35.46
CA GLY A 66 -29.26 9.19 -35.57
C GLY A 66 -28.29 9.96 -34.68
N PHE A 67 -28.41 11.29 -34.62
CA PHE A 67 -27.61 12.12 -33.72
C PHE A 67 -27.92 11.83 -32.25
N ALA A 68 -29.20 11.69 -31.88
CA ALA A 68 -29.60 11.39 -30.51
C ALA A 68 -29.06 10.02 -30.03
N MET A 69 -29.10 9.00 -30.89
CA MET A 69 -28.52 7.69 -30.57
C MET A 69 -26.99 7.75 -30.39
N SER A 70 -26.30 8.47 -31.28
CA SER A 70 -24.85 8.72 -31.15
C SER A 70 -24.49 9.44 -29.84
N ALA A 71 -25.23 10.50 -29.52
CA ALA A 71 -25.04 11.25 -28.28
C ALA A 71 -25.30 10.39 -27.04
N MET A 72 -26.36 9.56 -27.06
CA MET A 72 -26.68 8.65 -25.96
C MET A 72 -25.56 7.63 -25.72
N VAL A 73 -24.97 7.05 -26.78
CA VAL A 73 -23.82 6.14 -26.67
C VAL A 73 -22.61 6.87 -26.07
N ALA A 74 -22.31 8.09 -26.52
CA ALA A 74 -21.20 8.87 -25.98
C ALA A 74 -21.38 9.19 -24.49
N VAL A 75 -22.60 9.58 -24.07
CA VAL A 75 -22.93 9.81 -22.66
C VAL A 75 -22.81 8.52 -21.85
N GLY A 76 -23.30 7.39 -22.37
CA GLY A 76 -23.18 6.08 -21.72
C GLY A 76 -21.72 5.68 -21.46
N ILE A 77 -20.84 5.89 -22.46
CA ILE A 77 -19.39 5.66 -22.31
C ILE A 77 -18.79 6.60 -21.26
N ALA A 78 -19.15 7.89 -21.27
CA ALA A 78 -18.66 8.86 -20.30
C ALA A 78 -19.07 8.50 -18.86
N VAL A 79 -20.32 8.09 -18.64
CA VAL A 79 -20.81 7.61 -17.34
C VAL A 79 -20.05 6.36 -16.90
N LEU A 80 -19.85 5.38 -17.79
CA LEU A 80 -19.08 4.17 -17.50
C LEU A 80 -17.63 4.51 -17.08
N ILE A 81 -16.99 5.45 -17.76
CA ILE A 81 -15.64 5.93 -17.38
C ILE A 81 -15.67 6.58 -16.00
N GLY A 82 -16.64 7.48 -15.75
CA GLY A 82 -16.79 8.18 -14.47
C GLY A 82 -16.94 7.23 -13.28
N VAL A 83 -17.67 6.12 -13.45
CA VAL A 83 -17.85 5.11 -12.38
C VAL A 83 -16.63 4.19 -12.24
N THR A 84 -15.98 3.81 -13.34
CA THR A 84 -14.90 2.79 -13.30
C THR A 84 -13.54 3.32 -12.87
N VAL A 85 -13.23 4.60 -13.14
CA VAL A 85 -11.95 5.22 -12.77
C VAL A 85 -11.70 5.25 -11.24
N PRO A 86 -12.63 5.70 -10.37
CA PRO A 86 -12.36 5.76 -8.94
C PRO A 86 -12.14 4.37 -8.33
N ALA A 87 -12.86 3.34 -8.79
CA ALA A 87 -12.66 1.96 -8.34
C ALA A 87 -11.25 1.45 -8.70
N ARG A 88 -10.77 1.75 -9.91
CA ARG A 88 -9.41 1.40 -10.36
C ARG A 88 -8.32 2.11 -9.56
N LEU A 89 -8.53 3.38 -9.18
CA LEU A 89 -7.58 4.10 -8.34
C LEU A 89 -7.48 3.46 -6.95
N ARG A 90 -8.63 3.15 -6.32
CA ARG A 90 -8.65 2.42 -5.04
C ARG A 90 -7.96 1.06 -5.15
N GLN A 91 -8.18 0.33 -6.24
CA GLN A 91 -7.54 -0.97 -6.46
C GLN A 91 -6.01 -0.83 -6.58
N ARG A 92 -5.52 0.23 -7.23
CA ARG A 92 -4.07 0.52 -7.30
C ARG A 92 -3.50 0.86 -5.93
N GLU A 93 -4.19 1.68 -5.14
CA GLU A 93 -3.79 2.00 -3.77
C GLU A 93 -3.74 0.74 -2.89
N THR A 94 -4.76 -0.13 -2.97
CA THR A 94 -4.75 -1.39 -2.23
C THR A 94 -3.65 -2.34 -2.68
N ALA A 95 -3.36 -2.39 -3.98
CA ALA A 95 -2.28 -3.22 -4.51
C ALA A 95 -0.90 -2.71 -4.07
N ALA A 96 -0.69 -1.38 -4.05
CA ALA A 96 0.53 -0.77 -3.54
C ALA A 96 0.75 -1.10 -2.06
N ARG A 97 -0.28 -0.90 -1.22
CA ARG A 97 -0.24 -1.26 0.21
C ARG A 97 -0.02 -2.75 0.44
N ALA A 98 -0.64 -3.62 -0.37
CA ALA A 98 -0.44 -5.06 -0.26
C ALA A 98 1.00 -5.46 -0.62
N ALA A 99 1.61 -4.81 -1.60
CA ALA A 99 3.01 -5.04 -1.96
C ALA A 99 3.97 -4.60 -0.84
N GLU A 100 3.72 -3.43 -0.23
CA GLU A 100 4.46 -2.94 0.94
C GLU A 100 4.36 -3.91 2.13
N ASN A 101 3.14 -4.36 2.45
CA ASN A 101 2.92 -5.32 3.52
C ASN A 101 3.58 -6.68 3.24
N ALA A 102 3.62 -7.13 1.98
CA ALA A 102 4.26 -8.39 1.61
C ALA A 102 5.76 -8.39 1.94
N ILE A 103 6.44 -7.26 1.72
CA ILE A 103 7.85 -7.09 2.09
C ILE A 103 8.02 -7.21 3.61
N ALA A 104 7.16 -6.54 4.39
CA ALA A 104 7.20 -6.61 5.84
C ALA A 104 6.98 -8.05 6.37
N TYR A 105 6.06 -8.80 5.77
CA TYR A 105 5.82 -10.21 6.14
C TYR A 105 6.97 -11.13 5.72
N GLU A 106 7.65 -10.87 4.59
CA GLU A 106 8.84 -11.61 4.18
C GLU A 106 9.95 -11.46 5.24
N VAL A 107 10.22 -10.22 5.66
CA VAL A 107 11.20 -9.94 6.71
C VAL A 107 10.80 -10.60 8.04
N SER A 108 9.54 -10.46 8.45
CA SER A 108 9.03 -11.09 9.66
C SER A 108 9.16 -12.62 9.62
N GLY A 109 8.90 -13.25 8.48
CA GLY A 109 9.02 -14.70 8.31
C GLY A 109 10.45 -15.19 8.47
N VAL A 110 11.42 -14.46 7.89
CA VAL A 110 12.85 -14.76 8.02
C VAL A 110 13.33 -14.58 9.46
N LEU A 111 12.92 -13.50 10.14
CA LEU A 111 13.27 -13.26 11.54
C LEU A 111 12.67 -14.33 12.46
N LEU A 112 11.41 -14.72 12.25
CA LEU A 112 10.76 -15.78 13.02
C LEU A 112 11.44 -17.14 12.80
N ALA A 113 11.86 -17.45 11.58
CA ALA A 113 12.59 -18.68 11.28
C ALA A 113 13.96 -18.71 11.97
N TYR A 114 14.63 -17.56 12.07
CA TYR A 114 15.85 -17.42 12.84
C TYR A 114 15.59 -17.61 14.34
N GLU A 115 14.59 -16.93 14.90
CA GLU A 115 14.20 -17.01 16.30
C GLU A 115 13.81 -18.43 16.71
N THR A 116 13.04 -19.14 15.89
CA THR A 116 12.65 -20.53 16.15
C THR A 116 13.86 -21.47 16.24
N ARG A 117 14.95 -21.14 15.55
CA ARG A 117 16.15 -21.97 15.49
C ARG A 117 17.20 -21.63 16.55
N PHE A 118 17.29 -20.35 16.94
CA PHE A 118 18.35 -19.85 17.83
C PHE A 118 17.82 -19.23 19.13
N GLU A 119 16.50 -19.28 19.36
CA GLU A 119 15.79 -18.72 20.53
C GLU A 119 16.17 -17.25 20.81
N SER A 120 16.60 -16.53 19.77
CA SER A 120 17.10 -15.17 19.85
C SER A 120 16.90 -14.45 18.53
N VAL A 121 16.83 -13.12 18.61
CA VAL A 121 16.72 -12.21 17.46
C VAL A 121 18.13 -11.84 16.96
N PRO A 122 18.36 -11.74 15.64
CA PRO A 122 19.71 -11.52 15.11
C PRO A 122 20.21 -10.11 15.44
N VAL A 123 21.40 -10.00 16.04
CA VAL A 123 22.00 -8.69 16.37
C VAL A 123 22.58 -8.00 15.13
N LYS A 124 23.05 -8.75 14.14
CA LYS A 124 23.58 -8.23 12.87
C LYS A 124 22.85 -8.87 11.69
N ALA A 125 22.54 -8.07 10.68
CA ALA A 125 21.90 -8.55 9.45
C ALA A 125 22.72 -9.67 8.76
N LYS A 126 24.05 -9.63 8.88
CA LYS A 126 24.96 -10.65 8.31
C LYS A 126 24.86 -12.02 8.97
N ASP A 127 24.30 -12.12 10.17
CA ASP A 127 24.17 -13.40 10.88
C ASP A 127 23.08 -14.28 10.25
N LEU A 128 22.09 -13.65 9.58
CA LEU A 128 21.04 -14.34 8.83
C LEU A 128 21.61 -15.21 7.71
N TYR A 129 22.54 -14.68 6.90
CA TYR A 129 23.17 -15.40 5.79
C TYR A 129 24.00 -16.61 6.22
N LYS A 130 24.63 -16.55 7.39
CA LYS A 130 25.54 -17.61 7.85
C LYS A 130 24.79 -18.82 8.41
N LEU A 131 23.60 -18.57 8.95
CA LEU A 131 22.91 -19.51 9.82
C LEU A 131 21.62 -20.08 9.19
N LEU A 132 21.03 -19.37 8.22
CA LEU A 132 19.82 -19.81 7.52
C LEU A 132 20.10 -20.19 6.06
N PRO A 133 19.63 -21.36 5.58
CA PRO A 133 19.64 -21.69 4.16
C PRO A 133 18.61 -20.84 3.40
N ASP A 134 18.94 -20.37 2.20
CA ASP A 134 18.09 -19.48 1.40
C ASP A 134 17.75 -20.09 0.03
N PRO A 135 16.75 -20.98 -0.07
CA PRO A 135 16.34 -21.57 -1.34
C PRO A 135 15.66 -20.55 -2.28
N ASP A 136 14.95 -19.56 -1.72
CA ASP A 136 14.07 -18.65 -2.48
C ASP A 136 14.65 -17.22 -2.62
N GLY A 137 15.85 -16.97 -2.10
CA GLY A 137 16.48 -15.64 -2.09
C GLY A 137 15.82 -14.64 -1.13
N SER A 138 15.02 -15.11 -0.17
CA SER A 138 14.26 -14.28 0.77
C SER A 138 15.14 -13.76 1.91
N VAL A 139 16.08 -14.59 2.37
CA VAL A 139 17.07 -14.19 3.39
C VAL A 139 17.95 -13.10 2.81
N ALA A 140 18.39 -13.27 1.56
CA ALA A 140 19.24 -12.31 0.89
C ALA A 140 18.59 -10.93 0.74
N ARG A 141 17.33 -10.91 0.32
CA ARG A 141 16.51 -9.69 0.22
C ARG A 141 16.30 -9.03 1.58
N THR A 142 15.99 -9.84 2.59
CA THR A 142 15.81 -9.38 3.96
C THR A 142 17.08 -8.72 4.49
N VAL A 143 18.26 -9.32 4.28
CA VAL A 143 19.53 -8.72 4.72
C VAL A 143 19.77 -7.36 4.04
N ALA A 144 19.54 -7.26 2.72
CA ALA A 144 19.67 -5.98 2.01
C ALA A 144 18.71 -4.90 2.55
N LEU A 145 17.50 -5.31 2.95
CA LEU A 145 16.53 -4.43 3.59
C LEU A 145 16.97 -4.02 5.01
N LEU A 146 17.49 -4.93 5.82
CA LEU A 146 18.01 -4.60 7.15
C LEU A 146 19.25 -3.69 7.08
N GLU A 147 20.11 -3.86 6.06
CA GLU A 147 21.28 -3.00 5.86
C GLU A 147 20.91 -1.60 5.35
N SER A 148 19.77 -1.45 4.68
CA SER A 148 19.27 -0.16 4.20
C SER A 148 18.33 0.54 5.18
N GLY A 149 17.71 -0.18 6.11
CA GLY A 149 16.78 0.33 7.12
C GLY A 149 17.43 0.66 8.47
N ILE A 150 16.61 1.12 9.41
CA ILE A 150 17.00 1.28 10.82
C ILE A 150 16.47 0.06 11.58
N TYR A 151 17.37 -0.85 11.91
CA TYR A 151 17.06 -2.06 12.68
C TYR A 151 17.54 -1.90 14.13
N GLU A 152 16.61 -2.00 15.08
CA GLU A 152 16.89 -1.91 16.52
C GLU A 152 16.29 -3.13 17.25
N PRO A 153 17.12 -4.10 17.67
CA PRO A 153 16.67 -5.17 18.56
C PRO A 153 16.41 -4.62 19.97
N GLU A 154 15.25 -4.94 20.54
CA GLU A 154 14.83 -4.53 21.88
C GLU A 154 14.77 -5.73 22.83
N ALA A 155 15.30 -5.59 24.05
CA ALA A 155 15.02 -6.55 25.11
C ALA A 155 13.93 -5.97 26.02
N ALA A 156 12.81 -6.70 26.16
CA ALA A 156 11.87 -6.44 27.24
C ALA A 156 12.43 -7.03 28.54
N ILE A 157 13.30 -6.29 29.21
CA ILE A 157 13.71 -6.68 30.56
C ILE A 157 12.51 -6.45 31.47
N ALA A 158 11.91 -7.53 31.97
CA ALA A 158 10.98 -7.45 33.08
C ALA A 158 11.78 -6.93 34.29
N ALA A 159 11.78 -5.61 34.48
CA ALA A 159 12.42 -5.01 35.63
C ALA A 159 11.71 -5.49 36.89
N LEU A 160 12.28 -6.49 37.56
CA LEU A 160 11.95 -6.77 38.95
C LEU A 160 12.20 -5.47 39.73
N PRO A 161 11.22 -4.97 40.50
CA PRO A 161 11.44 -3.75 41.27
C PRO A 161 12.67 -3.95 42.14
N LYS A 162 13.67 -3.07 41.96
CA LYS A 162 14.85 -3.00 42.82
C LYS A 162 14.35 -3.03 44.26
N ALA A 163 14.77 -4.03 45.03
CA ALA A 163 14.31 -4.24 46.40
C ALA A 163 14.82 -3.10 47.30
N THR A 164 14.24 -1.91 47.17
CA THR A 164 14.42 -0.80 48.10
C THR A 164 13.47 -1.04 49.26
N THR A 165 14.05 -1.62 50.30
CA THR A 165 13.77 -1.34 51.71
C THR A 165 12.31 -1.48 52.15
N LYS A 166 12.04 -2.58 52.88
CA LYS A 166 10.88 -2.83 53.76
C LYS A 166 10.08 -1.55 54.11
N THR A 167 8.95 -1.30 53.43
CA THR A 167 7.82 -0.61 54.07
C THR A 167 6.48 -1.11 53.53
N ARG A 168 5.78 -1.81 54.42
CA ARG A 168 4.35 -2.16 54.51
C ARG A 168 3.40 -1.38 53.57
N GLY A 169 2.67 -2.10 52.72
CA GLY A 169 1.49 -1.59 52.02
C GLY A 169 1.18 -2.39 50.75
N ARG A 170 0.36 -3.44 50.86
CA ARG A 170 -0.14 -4.23 49.72
C ARG A 170 -0.94 -3.34 48.76
N ARG A 171 -0.31 -2.87 47.69
CA ARG A 171 -0.95 -2.58 46.40
C ARG A 171 -0.04 -3.15 45.32
N ALA A 172 -0.60 -3.99 44.45
CA ALA A 172 0.11 -4.69 43.39
C ALA A 172 0.96 -3.69 42.59
N SER A 173 2.27 -3.78 42.74
CA SER A 173 3.22 -3.02 41.92
C SER A 173 3.15 -3.60 40.51
N ALA A 174 2.52 -2.88 39.59
CA ALA A 174 2.51 -3.22 38.18
C ALA A 174 3.97 -3.22 37.68
N VAL A 175 4.44 -4.39 37.26
CA VAL A 175 5.73 -4.54 36.58
C VAL A 175 5.63 -3.75 35.29
N LYS A 176 6.32 -2.61 35.22
CA LYS A 176 6.39 -1.80 34.01
C LYS A 176 7.61 -2.27 33.22
N ALA A 177 7.39 -3.06 32.18
CA ALA A 177 8.43 -3.42 31.24
C ALA A 177 8.97 -2.13 30.60
N GLN A 178 10.29 -1.90 30.69
CA GLN A 178 10.95 -0.83 29.95
C GLN A 178 11.71 -1.47 28.79
N PRO A 179 11.49 -1.03 27.54
CA PRO A 179 12.31 -1.47 26.42
C PRO A 179 13.72 -0.91 26.63
N VAL A 180 14.71 -1.80 26.65
CA VAL A 180 16.12 -1.41 26.63
C VAL A 180 16.62 -1.64 25.22
N SER A 181 16.95 -0.55 24.51
CA SER A 181 17.57 -0.61 23.18
C SER A 181 19.10 -0.72 23.32
N LEU A 182 19.71 -1.48 22.43
CA LEU A 182 21.17 -1.72 22.43
C LEU A 182 22.00 -0.51 21.97
N ARG A 183 21.37 0.57 21.49
CA ARG A 183 22.06 1.70 20.86
C ARG A 183 22.94 2.50 21.80
N ASP A 184 22.59 2.54 23.10
CA ASP A 184 23.25 3.42 24.08
C ASP A 184 24.07 2.71 25.17
N ASN A 185 23.95 1.38 25.35
CA ASN A 185 24.58 0.70 26.51
C ASN A 185 25.08 -0.72 26.21
N LEU A 186 26.05 -0.87 25.30
CA LEU A 186 26.74 -2.15 25.10
C LEU A 186 27.57 -2.58 26.34
N ALA A 187 27.98 -1.62 27.18
CA ALA A 187 28.91 -1.84 28.30
C ALA A 187 28.26 -2.36 29.60
N GLY A 188 26.95 -2.56 29.64
CA GLY A 188 26.20 -2.95 30.85
C GLY A 188 25.19 -4.07 30.65
N VAL A 189 25.18 -4.73 29.50
CA VAL A 189 24.27 -5.86 29.22
C VAL A 189 24.82 -7.11 29.91
N PRO A 190 24.14 -7.69 30.92
CA PRO A 190 24.56 -8.97 31.49
C PRO A 190 24.56 -10.07 30.41
N GLU A 191 25.63 -10.87 30.36
CA GLU A 191 25.69 -12.10 29.57
C GLU A 191 24.46 -12.98 29.91
N GLY A 192 23.59 -13.23 28.92
CA GLY A 192 22.38 -14.02 29.10
C GLY A 192 21.05 -13.30 28.82
N LEU A 193 21.05 -12.04 28.36
CA LEU A 193 19.84 -11.38 27.86
C LEU A 193 19.46 -11.90 26.47
N SER A 194 18.34 -12.63 26.39
CA SER A 194 17.68 -12.92 25.13
C SER A 194 16.82 -11.72 24.71
N PHE A 195 17.05 -11.24 23.49
CA PHE A 195 16.22 -10.22 22.85
C PHE A 195 15.02 -10.95 22.25
N THR A 196 13.83 -10.69 22.79
CA THR A 196 12.57 -11.27 22.30
C THR A 196 11.83 -10.32 21.36
N ASN A 197 12.18 -9.03 21.36
CA ASN A 197 11.45 -8.02 20.63
C ASN A 197 12.37 -7.29 19.64
N TYR A 198 11.81 -6.71 18.60
CA TYR A 198 12.54 -5.89 17.65
C TYR A 198 11.67 -4.79 17.05
N GLN A 199 12.32 -3.68 16.73
CA GLN A 199 11.76 -2.62 15.92
C GLN A 199 12.58 -2.47 14.65
N LEU A 200 11.91 -2.49 13.49
CA LEU A 200 12.52 -2.26 12.19
C LEU A 200 11.76 -1.15 11.49
N VAL A 201 12.46 -0.09 11.11
CA VAL A 201 11.92 0.98 10.27
C VAL A 201 12.44 0.79 8.85
N LEU A 202 11.53 0.48 7.94
CA LEU A 202 11.78 0.33 6.51
C LEU A 202 11.39 1.61 5.77
N PRO A 203 12.16 1.99 4.74
CA PRO A 203 11.81 3.16 3.93
C PRO A 203 10.51 2.90 3.16
N GLY A 204 9.65 3.91 3.13
CA GLY A 204 8.39 3.87 2.38
C GLY A 204 8.56 3.91 0.86
N ALA A 205 7.47 4.21 0.14
CA ALA A 205 7.44 4.26 -1.32
C ALA A 205 8.44 5.27 -1.93
N ASP A 206 8.78 6.32 -1.18
CA ASP A 206 9.73 7.37 -1.59
C ASP A 206 11.20 6.98 -1.38
N LYS A 207 11.46 5.82 -0.77
CA LYS A 207 12.77 5.26 -0.43
C LYS A 207 13.61 6.15 0.51
N LYS A 208 12.97 7.04 1.29
CA LYS A 208 13.66 7.93 2.23
C LYS A 208 13.22 7.63 3.66
N LEU A 209 14.20 7.29 4.50
CA LEU A 209 14.01 7.13 5.93
C LEU A 209 13.74 8.47 6.62
N GLY A 210 12.96 8.44 7.70
CA GLY A 210 12.55 9.58 8.51
C GLY A 210 11.30 10.29 8.00
N THR A 211 10.52 9.66 7.12
CA THR A 211 9.30 10.25 6.55
C THR A 211 8.03 9.68 7.18
N ALA A 212 6.89 10.34 6.95
CA ALA A 212 5.61 9.88 7.48
C ALA A 212 5.14 8.54 6.88
N ASP A 213 5.70 8.16 5.72
CA ASP A 213 5.32 6.99 4.95
C ASP A 213 6.19 5.75 5.27
N ASP A 214 7.13 5.89 6.22
CA ASP A 214 7.98 4.78 6.66
C ASP A 214 7.15 3.67 7.31
N ILE A 215 7.56 2.43 7.07
CA ILE A 215 6.89 1.24 7.60
C ILE A 215 7.64 0.81 8.85
N THR A 216 6.97 0.88 9.99
CA THR A 216 7.52 0.39 11.26
C THR A 216 6.96 -0.98 11.57
N LEU A 217 7.85 -1.97 11.56
CA LEU A 217 7.56 -3.33 11.97
C LEU A 217 7.99 -3.49 13.42
N ARG A 218 7.07 -3.91 14.29
CA ARG A 218 7.35 -4.26 15.67
C ARG A 218 6.86 -5.67 15.95
N ASP A 219 7.79 -6.57 16.26
CA ASP A 219 7.48 -7.98 16.58
C ASP A 219 6.57 -8.66 15.54
N GLY A 220 6.80 -8.40 14.26
CA GLY A 220 6.00 -8.94 13.14
C GLY A 220 4.67 -8.21 12.87
N VAL A 221 4.32 -7.20 13.66
CA VAL A 221 3.12 -6.37 13.46
C VAL A 221 3.50 -5.05 12.81
N ILE A 222 2.80 -4.69 11.74
CA ILE A 222 2.95 -3.40 11.07
C ILE A 222 2.23 -2.34 11.90
N VAL A 223 2.98 -1.40 12.48
CA VAL A 223 2.45 -0.31 13.30
C VAL A 223 2.46 0.98 12.48
N PRO A 224 1.34 1.73 12.40
CA PRO A 224 1.35 3.05 11.77
C PRO A 224 2.36 3.94 12.50
N ASN A 225 3.23 4.61 11.75
CA ASN A 225 4.20 5.51 12.35
C ASN A 225 3.48 6.64 13.10
N ALA A 226 3.61 6.65 14.43
CA ALA A 226 3.27 7.82 15.22
C ALA A 226 4.38 8.84 14.95
N ILE A 227 4.04 9.92 14.23
CA ILE A 227 4.91 11.08 14.04
C ILE A 227 5.58 11.40 15.39
N PRO A 228 6.91 11.39 15.50
CA PRO A 228 7.56 11.74 16.76
C PRO A 228 7.08 13.15 17.13
N ALA A 229 6.57 13.29 18.36
CA ALA A 229 5.88 14.48 18.88
C ALA A 229 6.72 15.79 18.85
N GLY A 230 7.93 15.78 18.29
CA GLY A 230 8.80 16.93 18.07
C GLY A 230 8.73 17.57 16.68
N ALA A 231 7.95 17.03 15.73
CA ALA A 231 7.79 17.60 14.38
C ALA A 231 6.46 18.36 14.18
N GLN A 232 5.85 18.87 15.25
CA GLN A 232 4.81 19.89 15.13
C GLN A 232 5.47 21.24 14.82
N ASN A 233 5.58 21.58 13.54
CA ASN A 233 5.93 22.94 13.16
C ASN A 233 4.72 23.87 13.44
N PRO A 234 4.95 25.07 14.02
CA PRO A 234 3.90 25.97 14.49
C PRO A 234 3.37 26.83 13.34
N ALA A 235 2.23 26.47 12.77
CA ALA A 235 1.47 27.38 11.92
C ALA A 235 0.01 26.96 11.83
N THR A 236 -0.71 27.05 12.95
CA THR A 236 -2.15 27.27 12.89
C THR A 236 -2.39 28.71 13.35
N PRO A 237 -2.81 29.63 12.46
CA PRO A 237 -3.23 30.95 12.92
C PRO A 237 -4.46 30.78 13.81
N THR A 238 -4.31 31.17 15.07
CA THR A 238 -5.39 31.34 16.03
C THR A 238 -6.40 32.35 15.47
N THR A 239 -7.44 31.87 14.79
CA THR A 239 -8.63 32.66 14.52
C THR A 239 -9.39 32.83 15.84
N ALA A 240 -9.10 33.93 16.54
CA ALA A 240 -9.86 34.37 17.70
C ALA A 240 -11.28 34.74 17.26
N VAL A 241 -12.24 33.83 17.50
CA VAL A 241 -13.66 34.13 17.37
C VAL A 241 -14.07 34.95 18.60
N GLY A 242 -14.14 36.26 18.41
CA GLY A 242 -14.69 37.21 19.38
C GLY A 242 -16.14 36.90 19.69
N ARG A 243 -16.40 36.56 20.95
CA ARG A 243 -17.73 36.36 21.53
C ARG A 243 -18.37 37.73 21.76
N ALA A 244 -19.33 38.11 20.93
CA ALA A 244 -20.14 39.30 21.13
C ALA A 244 -21.06 39.13 22.35
N THR A 245 -20.81 39.93 23.38
CA THR A 245 -21.64 40.07 24.57
C THR A 245 -22.86 40.92 24.21
N LYS A 246 -24.06 40.39 24.48
CA LYS A 246 -25.31 41.16 24.51
C LYS A 246 -25.26 42.18 25.64
N LEU A 247 -25.59 43.43 25.33
CA LEU A 247 -26.34 44.36 26.18
C LEU A 247 -27.36 45.07 25.28
#